data_AF-A0A8J8FZ60-F1
#
_entry.id   AF-A0A8J8FZ60-F1
#
_cell.length_a   1.000
_cell.length_b   1.000
_cell.length_c   1.000
_cell.angle_alpha   90.00
_cell.angle_beta   90.00
_cell.angle_gamma   90.00
#
_symmetry.space_group_name_H-M   'P 1'
#
loop_
_entity.id
_entity.type
_entity.pdbx_description
1 polymer ?
#
loop_
_entity_poly.entity_id
_entity_poly.type
_entity_poly.pdbx_seq_one_letter_code
_entity_poly.pdbx_strand_id
1 'polypeptide(L)'
;MSDNEQKYERERVMERVKYSSERMKEVISRYYNQEETDRIINKSLEEVEKFIPILPYLGEKENMFVGDFFDSLLHLGLYNVLVKEGSTARDVGKFVYEIMELRYSRYYSNMSKLKKFLFTRKLFSASNRERFNGMIDAMNEKNYPNNWIMEYVDGDKKTFNWGIDVHQCAIHKFYLENGGKELAPYICLQDFAMYQENKKIGFWRTKTLAGGGDFCDFRLKKGEPTPKGWPPETLEEWIEST
;
A
#
# COMPACT_ATOMS: atom_id res chain seq x y z
N MET A 1 -18.54 10.14 24.17
CA MET A 1 -17.24 9.45 24.30
C MET A 1 -16.39 10.01 23.18
N SER A 2 -15.31 10.73 23.50
CA SER A 2 -14.42 11.23 22.44
C SER A 2 -13.82 10.04 21.69
N ASP A 3 -13.74 10.09 20.37
CA ASP A 3 -13.16 9.05 19.51
C ASP A 3 -11.68 8.71 19.81
N ASN A 4 -11.10 9.31 20.85
CA ASN A 4 -9.72 9.18 21.31
C ASN A 4 -9.41 7.90 22.13
N GLU A 5 -10.37 6.99 22.31
CA GLU A 5 -10.19 5.75 23.09
C GLU A 5 -10.31 4.46 22.28
N GLN A 6 -10.71 4.53 21.00
CA GLN A 6 -10.84 3.33 20.17
C GLN A 6 -9.45 2.82 19.79
N LYS A 7 -9.24 1.51 19.94
CA LYS A 7 -7.98 0.83 19.64
C LYS A 7 -8.25 -0.49 18.95
N TYR A 8 -7.33 -0.91 18.09
CA TYR A 8 -7.39 -2.23 17.50
C TYR A 8 -6.98 -3.29 18.52
N GLU A 9 -7.73 -4.39 18.55
CA GLU A 9 -7.33 -5.57 19.30
C GLU A 9 -6.01 -6.11 18.76
N ARG A 10 -5.06 -6.35 19.67
CA ARG A 10 -3.74 -6.91 19.33
C ARG A 10 -3.85 -8.16 18.48
N GLU A 11 -4.75 -9.07 18.84
CA GLU A 11 -4.94 -10.35 18.14
C GLU A 11 -5.31 -10.14 16.68
N ARG A 12 -6.23 -9.23 16.37
CA ARG A 12 -6.63 -8.89 15.00
C ARG A 12 -5.46 -8.36 14.16
N VAL A 13 -4.65 -7.47 14.74
CA VAL A 13 -3.47 -6.91 14.04
C VAL A 13 -2.48 -8.04 13.76
N MET A 14 -2.16 -8.84 14.79
CA MET A 14 -1.18 -9.90 14.70
C MET A 14 -1.61 -11.06 13.80
N GLU A 15 -2.89 -11.41 13.73
CA GLU A 15 -3.42 -12.40 12.79
C GLU A 15 -3.17 -11.95 11.34
N ARG A 16 -3.50 -10.69 11.02
CA ARG A 16 -3.28 -10.13 9.69
C ARG A 16 -1.80 -10.12 9.32
N VAL A 17 -0.91 -9.61 10.19
CA VAL A 17 0.51 -9.52 9.85
C VAL A 17 1.20 -10.88 9.79
N LYS A 18 0.78 -11.87 10.61
CA LYS A 18 1.26 -13.26 10.49
C LYS A 18 0.85 -13.89 9.16
N TYR A 19 -0.39 -13.66 8.72
CA TYR A 19 -0.81 -14.10 7.39
C TYR A 19 0.02 -13.45 6.27
N SER A 20 0.41 -12.19 6.44
CA SER A 20 1.27 -11.47 5.49
C SER A 20 2.74 -11.87 5.57
N SER A 21 3.23 -12.31 6.74
CA SER A 21 4.63 -12.72 6.91
C SER A 21 5.00 -13.98 6.15
N GLU A 22 4.05 -14.86 5.83
CA GLU A 22 4.33 -16.06 5.01
C GLU A 22 4.84 -15.68 3.61
N ARG A 23 4.27 -14.64 3.00
CA ARG A 23 4.75 -14.12 1.70
C ARG A 23 6.08 -13.39 1.85
N MET A 24 6.25 -12.64 2.94
CA MET A 24 7.53 -12.01 3.25
C MET A 24 8.63 -13.05 3.38
N LYS A 25 8.38 -14.14 4.13
CA LYS A 25 9.31 -15.26 4.30
C LYS A 25 9.73 -15.86 2.97
N GLU A 26 8.79 -16.05 2.04
CA GLU A 26 9.08 -16.59 0.71
C GLU A 26 9.96 -15.67 -0.16
N VAL A 27 9.83 -14.35 -0.01
CA VAL A 27 10.70 -13.40 -0.73
C VAL A 27 12.06 -13.31 -0.07
N ILE A 28 12.11 -13.16 1.26
CA ILE A 28 13.35 -13.02 2.02
C ILE A 28 14.23 -14.27 1.91
N SER A 29 13.65 -15.47 1.84
CA SER A 29 14.42 -16.73 1.66
C SER A 29 15.14 -16.85 0.31
N ARG A 30 14.88 -15.95 -0.64
CA ARG A 30 15.63 -15.86 -1.90
C ARG A 30 17.00 -15.19 -1.71
N TYR A 31 17.17 -14.45 -0.62
CA TYR A 31 18.33 -13.60 -0.36
C TYR A 31 19.14 -14.04 0.86
N TYR A 32 18.49 -14.71 1.81
CA TYR A 32 19.07 -15.13 3.07
C TYR A 32 18.94 -16.63 3.26
N ASN A 33 19.81 -17.22 4.08
CA ASN A 33 19.65 -18.62 4.44
C ASN A 33 18.42 -18.82 5.37
N GLN A 34 18.07 -20.07 5.66
CA GLN A 34 16.86 -20.39 6.43
C GLN A 34 16.87 -19.79 7.84
N GLU A 35 17.99 -19.89 8.56
CA GLU A 35 18.13 -19.37 9.92
C GLU A 35 17.99 -17.85 9.95
N GLU A 36 18.67 -17.17 9.02
CA GLU A 36 18.58 -15.72 8.85
C GLU A 36 17.16 -15.29 8.49
N THR A 37 16.52 -15.99 7.56
CA THR A 37 15.14 -15.71 7.14
C THR A 37 14.19 -15.80 8.32
N ASP A 38 14.21 -16.91 9.06
CA ASP A 38 13.32 -17.12 10.22
C ASP A 38 13.57 -16.04 11.29
N ARG A 39 14.83 -15.69 11.55
CA ARG A 39 15.19 -14.60 12.46
C ARG A 39 14.66 -13.24 12.00
N ILE A 40 14.81 -12.90 10.72
CA ILE A 40 14.34 -11.63 10.14
C ILE A 40 12.81 -11.53 10.28
N ILE A 41 12.08 -12.59 9.93
CA ILE A 41 10.61 -12.61 10.02
C ILE A 41 10.15 -12.47 11.48
N ASN A 42 10.73 -13.23 12.40
CA ASN A 42 10.36 -13.17 13.82
C ASN A 42 10.63 -11.77 14.41
N LYS A 43 11.81 -11.20 14.15
CA LYS A 43 12.12 -9.84 14.62
C LYS A 43 11.24 -8.78 13.97
N SER A 44 10.83 -8.95 12.71
CA SER A 44 9.91 -8.02 12.05
C SER A 44 8.52 -8.05 12.71
N LEU A 45 8.04 -9.23 13.11
CA LEU A 45 6.79 -9.37 13.88
C LEU A 45 6.93 -8.79 15.29
N GLU A 46 8.08 -8.94 15.96
CA GLU A 46 8.36 -8.28 17.24
C GLU A 46 8.38 -6.75 17.14
N GLU A 47 8.84 -6.18 16.02
CA GLU A 47 8.72 -4.74 15.77
C GLU A 47 7.25 -4.31 15.63
N VAL A 48 6.39 -5.10 14.97
CA VAL A 48 4.95 -4.80 14.87
C VAL A 48 4.30 -4.71 16.25
N GLU A 49 4.65 -5.58 17.19
CA GLU A 49 4.15 -5.53 18.57
C GLU A 49 4.40 -4.18 19.26
N LYS A 50 5.53 -3.53 18.94
CA LYS A 50 5.88 -2.21 19.50
C LYS A 50 5.00 -1.09 18.93
N PHE A 51 4.46 -1.27 17.73
CA PHE A 51 3.57 -0.31 17.10
C PHE A 51 2.13 -0.41 17.59
N ILE A 52 1.66 -1.59 18.02
CA ILE A 52 0.27 -1.82 18.43
C ILE A 52 -0.25 -0.81 19.47
N PRO A 53 0.50 -0.48 20.55
CA PRO A 53 0.02 0.47 21.56
C PRO A 53 -0.21 1.90 21.07
N ILE A 54 0.43 2.27 19.94
CA ILE A 54 0.42 3.63 19.38
C ILE A 54 -0.34 3.72 18.05
N LEU A 55 -1.00 2.64 17.62
CA LEU A 55 -1.74 2.67 16.36
C LEU A 55 -2.87 3.70 16.42
N PRO A 56 -2.97 4.58 15.42
CA PRO A 56 -4.16 5.39 15.27
C PRO A 56 -5.34 4.49 14.90
N TYR A 57 -6.51 4.80 15.45
CA TYR A 57 -7.74 4.17 14.98
C TYR A 57 -8.20 4.83 13.67
N LEU A 58 -8.40 4.01 12.63
CA LEU A 58 -8.74 4.44 11.27
C LEU A 58 -10.16 3.99 10.86
N GLY A 59 -10.97 3.52 11.82
CA GLY A 59 -12.23 2.81 11.54
C GLY A 59 -12.01 1.32 11.31
N GLU A 60 -13.08 0.51 11.28
CA GLU A 60 -12.96 -0.95 11.22
C GLU A 60 -13.59 -1.59 9.98
N LYS A 61 -14.91 -1.60 9.86
CA LYS A 61 -15.60 -2.28 8.74
C LYS A 61 -15.84 -1.32 7.58
N GLU A 62 -15.86 -0.03 7.88
CA GLU A 62 -16.15 1.06 6.98
C GLU A 62 -14.92 1.45 6.16
N ASN A 63 -13.71 1.25 6.72
CA ASN A 63 -12.46 1.62 6.06
C ASN A 63 -11.76 0.40 5.44
N MET A 64 -11.82 0.31 4.11
CA MET A 64 -11.21 -0.78 3.34
C MET A 64 -9.68 -0.82 3.39
N PHE A 65 -9.02 0.29 3.80
CA PHE A 65 -7.56 0.43 3.80
C PHE A 65 -6.91 -0.04 5.11
N VAL A 66 -7.68 -0.40 6.14
CA VAL A 66 -7.15 -0.86 7.44
C VAL A 66 -6.28 -2.11 7.29
N GLY A 67 -6.66 -3.03 6.41
CA GLY A 67 -5.86 -4.23 6.14
C GLY A 67 -4.50 -3.90 5.51
N ASP A 68 -4.47 -2.93 4.59
CA ASP A 68 -3.23 -2.48 3.95
C ASP A 68 -2.38 -1.63 4.92
N PHE A 69 -3.01 -0.91 5.86
CA PHE A 69 -2.32 -0.30 6.99
C PHE A 69 -1.58 -1.33 7.84
N PHE A 70 -2.25 -2.41 8.24
CA PHE A 70 -1.62 -3.47 9.03
C PHE A 70 -0.47 -4.16 8.27
N ASP A 71 -0.66 -4.46 6.98
CA ASP A 71 0.41 -5.00 6.15
C ASP A 71 1.62 -4.05 6.09
N SER A 72 1.39 -2.73 6.04
CA SER A 72 2.45 -1.73 6.08
C SER A 72 3.24 -1.72 7.40
N LEU A 73 2.65 -2.13 8.53
CA LEU A 73 3.38 -2.24 9.80
C LEU A 73 4.45 -3.32 9.70
N LEU A 74 4.14 -4.43 9.03
CA LEU A 74 5.10 -5.52 8.82
C LEU A 74 6.26 -5.05 7.91
N HIS A 75 5.99 -4.24 6.89
CA HIS A 75 7.04 -3.64 6.05
C HIS A 75 7.94 -2.69 6.85
N LEU A 76 7.38 -1.90 7.77
CA LEU A 76 8.16 -1.03 8.66
C LEU A 76 8.99 -1.86 9.66
N GLY A 77 8.43 -2.97 10.17
CA GLY A 77 9.18 -3.91 11.00
C GLY A 77 10.37 -4.53 10.27
N LEU A 78 10.17 -4.97 9.02
CA LEU A 78 11.25 -5.47 8.16
C LEU A 78 12.34 -4.42 7.97
N TYR A 79 11.95 -3.17 7.70
CA TYR A 79 12.87 -2.05 7.57
C TYR A 79 13.69 -1.84 8.83
N ASN A 80 13.04 -1.73 10.00
CA ASN A 80 13.72 -1.53 11.28
C ASN A 80 14.73 -2.63 11.62
N VAL A 81 14.49 -3.87 11.15
CA VAL A 81 15.42 -4.98 11.33
C VAL A 81 16.62 -4.84 10.39
N LEU A 82 16.36 -4.68 9.09
CA LEU A 82 17.41 -4.76 8.07
C LEU A 82 18.32 -3.52 8.02
N VAL A 83 17.82 -2.33 8.34
CA VAL A 83 18.67 -1.12 8.37
C VAL A 83 19.70 -1.17 9.50
N LYS A 84 19.37 -1.81 10.64
CA LYS A 84 20.34 -2.06 11.72
C LYS A 84 21.46 -3.00 11.31
N GLU A 85 21.26 -3.76 10.24
CA GLU A 85 22.21 -4.73 9.67
C GLU A 85 22.90 -4.17 8.41
N GLY A 86 22.70 -2.88 8.13
CA GLY A 86 23.39 -2.17 7.04
C GLY A 86 22.65 -2.11 5.70
N SER A 87 21.41 -2.61 5.61
CA SER A 87 20.58 -2.42 4.41
C SER A 87 20.15 -0.97 4.28
N THR A 88 20.02 -0.47 3.05
CA THR A 88 19.43 0.84 2.76
C THR A 88 17.91 0.76 2.67
N ALA A 89 17.23 1.90 2.75
CA ALA A 89 15.79 1.97 2.46
C ALA A 89 15.43 1.42 1.08
N ARG A 90 16.32 1.60 0.09
CA ARG A 90 16.16 1.05 -1.26
C ARG A 90 16.21 -0.47 -1.27
N ASP A 91 17.13 -1.08 -0.54
CA ASP A 91 17.24 -2.54 -0.44
C ASP A 91 15.96 -3.15 0.15
N VAL A 92 15.48 -2.56 1.25
CA VAL A 92 14.23 -3.00 1.88
C VAL A 92 13.02 -2.72 0.98
N GLY A 93 12.99 -1.56 0.32
CA GLY A 93 11.96 -1.18 -0.64
C GLY A 93 11.82 -2.19 -1.78
N LYS A 94 12.95 -2.74 -2.26
CA LYS A 94 12.96 -3.82 -3.25
C LYS A 94 12.27 -5.07 -2.70
N PHE A 95 12.60 -5.50 -1.49
CA PHE A 95 11.94 -6.65 -0.86
C PHE A 95 10.43 -6.43 -0.72
N VAL A 96 10.01 -5.25 -0.25
CA VAL A 96 8.59 -4.91 -0.15
C VAL A 96 7.91 -4.97 -1.51
N TYR A 97 8.51 -4.39 -2.55
CA TYR A 97 7.96 -4.44 -3.89
C TYR A 97 7.79 -5.88 -4.40
N GLU A 98 8.80 -6.74 -4.23
CA GLU A 98 8.75 -8.16 -4.61
C GLU A 98 7.69 -8.95 -3.83
N ILE A 99 7.47 -8.63 -2.55
CA ILE A 99 6.39 -9.21 -1.74
C ILE A 99 5.02 -8.87 -2.33
N MET A 100 4.85 -7.61 -2.75
CA MET A 100 3.60 -7.13 -3.34
C MET A 100 3.39 -7.68 -4.75
N GLU A 101 4.45 -7.77 -5.57
CA GLU A 101 4.39 -8.48 -6.86
C GLU A 101 3.97 -9.94 -6.67
N LEU A 102 4.57 -10.66 -5.72
CA LEU A 102 4.19 -12.04 -5.43
C LEU A 102 2.72 -12.15 -4.99
N ARG A 103 2.25 -11.23 -4.12
CA ARG A 103 0.85 -11.17 -3.65
C ARG A 103 -0.11 -11.03 -4.84
N TYR A 104 0.12 -10.02 -5.69
CA TYR A 104 -0.80 -9.73 -6.79
C TYR A 104 -0.67 -10.72 -7.94
N SER A 105 0.54 -11.17 -8.27
CA SER A 105 0.74 -12.22 -9.27
C SER A 105 -0.06 -13.48 -8.92
N ARG A 106 -0.01 -13.93 -7.66
CA ARG A 106 -0.85 -15.06 -7.17
C ARG A 106 -2.34 -14.77 -7.22
N TYR A 107 -2.75 -13.59 -6.76
CA TYR A 107 -4.15 -13.18 -6.78
C TYR A 107 -4.72 -13.22 -8.22
N TYR A 108 -3.99 -12.65 -9.18
CA TYR A 108 -4.41 -12.63 -10.58
C TYR A 108 -4.18 -13.97 -11.28
N SER A 109 -3.16 -14.76 -10.98
CA SER A 109 -2.97 -16.09 -11.58
C SER A 109 -4.12 -17.04 -11.25
N ASN A 110 -4.69 -16.89 -10.05
CA ASN A 110 -5.83 -17.67 -9.58
C ASN A 110 -7.18 -17.18 -10.17
N MET A 111 -7.20 -16.08 -10.93
CA MET A 111 -8.39 -15.61 -11.64
C MET A 111 -8.49 -16.15 -13.05
N SER A 112 -9.68 -16.65 -13.41
CA SER A 112 -10.00 -16.96 -14.80
C SER A 112 -10.02 -15.70 -15.67
N LYS A 113 -9.82 -15.87 -16.99
CA LYS A 113 -9.89 -14.77 -17.97
C LYS A 113 -11.21 -13.99 -17.88
N LEU A 114 -12.32 -14.68 -17.64
CA LEU A 114 -13.64 -14.07 -17.45
C LEU A 114 -13.68 -13.21 -16.18
N LYS A 115 -13.16 -13.70 -15.05
CA LYS A 115 -13.09 -12.92 -13.80
C LYS A 115 -12.24 -11.65 -13.98
N LYS A 116 -11.07 -11.74 -14.63
CA LYS A 116 -10.23 -10.56 -14.94
C LYS A 116 -10.97 -9.55 -15.82
N PHE A 117 -11.69 -10.03 -16.83
CA PHE A 117 -12.48 -9.19 -17.71
C PHE A 117 -13.63 -8.48 -16.96
N LEU A 118 -14.39 -9.19 -16.14
CA LEU A 118 -15.48 -8.64 -15.33
C LEU A 118 -14.96 -7.65 -14.28
N PHE A 119 -13.84 -7.96 -13.62
CA PHE A 119 -13.16 -7.05 -12.70
C PHE A 119 -12.81 -5.73 -13.39
N THR A 120 -12.15 -5.79 -14.55
CA THR A 120 -11.80 -4.60 -15.34
C THR A 120 -13.04 -3.82 -15.75
N ARG A 121 -14.08 -4.51 -16.25
CA ARG A 121 -15.35 -3.86 -16.65
C ARG A 121 -16.01 -3.15 -15.47
N LYS A 122 -15.99 -3.77 -14.27
CA LYS A 122 -16.53 -3.19 -13.05
C LYS A 122 -15.72 -1.99 -12.59
N LEU A 123 -14.38 -2.08 -12.57
CA LEU A 123 -13.49 -0.98 -12.16
C LEU A 123 -13.77 0.32 -12.95
N PHE A 124 -14.12 0.20 -14.23
CA PHE A 124 -14.41 1.33 -15.11
C PHE A 124 -15.92 1.56 -15.37
N SER A 125 -16.84 0.95 -14.61
CA SER A 125 -18.27 1.22 -14.75
C SER A 125 -18.67 2.51 -14.04
N ALA A 126 -19.69 3.22 -14.54
CA ALA A 126 -20.20 4.43 -13.89
C ALA A 126 -20.68 4.16 -12.45
N SER A 127 -21.40 3.05 -12.26
CA SER A 127 -21.89 2.63 -10.94
C SER A 127 -20.78 2.34 -9.93
N ASN A 128 -19.66 1.77 -10.36
CA ASN A 128 -18.55 1.51 -9.46
C ASN A 128 -17.82 2.81 -9.09
N ARG A 129 -17.72 3.74 -10.04
CA ARG A 129 -17.14 5.08 -9.80
C ARG A 129 -17.98 5.88 -8.81
N GLU A 130 -19.30 5.94 -9.00
CA GLU A 130 -20.23 6.59 -8.06
C GLU A 130 -20.16 5.95 -6.66
N ARG A 131 -20.16 4.60 -6.60
CA ARG A 131 -19.98 3.89 -5.33
C ARG A 131 -18.65 4.24 -4.66
N PHE A 132 -17.56 4.31 -5.43
CA PHE A 132 -16.24 4.63 -4.89
C PHE A 132 -16.17 6.07 -4.38
N ASN A 133 -16.77 7.02 -5.11
CA ASN A 133 -16.92 8.40 -4.66
C ASN A 133 -17.68 8.49 -3.34
N GLY A 134 -18.85 7.86 -3.23
CA GLY A 134 -19.62 7.85 -1.98
C GLY A 134 -18.89 7.15 -0.82
N MET A 135 -18.03 6.17 -1.09
CA MET A 135 -17.16 5.57 -0.05
C MET A 135 -16.06 6.53 0.42
N ILE A 136 -15.50 7.36 -0.48
CA ILE A 136 -14.55 8.42 -0.12
C ILE A 136 -15.23 9.48 0.74
N ASP A 137 -16.41 9.95 0.33
CA ASP A 137 -17.19 10.95 1.09
C ASP A 137 -17.49 10.45 2.51
N ALA A 138 -18.02 9.23 2.62
CA ALA A 138 -18.33 8.63 3.92
C ALA A 138 -17.09 8.45 4.80
N MET A 139 -15.91 8.18 4.22
CA MET A 139 -14.66 8.06 4.97
C MET A 139 -14.15 9.42 5.47
N ASN A 140 -14.23 10.46 4.63
CA ASN A 140 -13.85 11.83 4.98
C ASN A 140 -14.76 12.40 6.08
N GLU A 141 -16.07 12.11 6.04
CA GLU A 141 -17.05 12.55 7.04
C GLU A 141 -16.78 12.03 8.46
N LYS A 142 -16.21 10.82 8.59
CA LYS A 142 -15.90 10.23 9.91
C LYS A 142 -14.80 10.96 10.67
N ASN A 143 -14.00 11.80 9.99
CA ASN A 143 -13.02 12.70 10.56
C ASN A 143 -12.03 12.05 11.57
N TYR A 144 -11.60 10.81 11.30
CA TYR A 144 -10.50 10.18 12.04
C TYR A 144 -9.17 10.92 11.71
N PRO A 145 -8.48 11.54 12.69
CA PRO A 145 -7.40 12.51 12.40
C PRO A 145 -6.20 11.98 11.60
N ASN A 146 -5.97 10.67 11.65
CA ASN A 146 -4.84 10.01 10.98
C ASN A 146 -5.27 9.19 9.78
N ASN A 147 -6.54 9.27 9.38
CA ASN A 147 -7.08 8.51 8.28
C ASN A 147 -6.67 9.06 6.92
N TRP A 148 -6.99 8.33 5.86
CA TRP A 148 -6.88 8.88 4.51
C TRP A 148 -7.86 10.03 4.33
N ILE A 149 -7.40 11.09 3.67
CA ILE A 149 -8.25 12.17 3.15
C ILE A 149 -8.04 12.16 1.65
N MET A 150 -9.12 11.91 0.91
CA MET A 150 -9.06 11.71 -0.53
C MET A 150 -10.14 12.51 -1.23
N GLU A 151 -9.87 12.91 -2.46
CA GLU A 151 -10.84 13.48 -3.39
C GLU A 151 -10.97 12.57 -4.60
N TYR A 152 -12.20 12.33 -5.03
CA TYR A 152 -12.46 11.60 -6.26
C TYR A 152 -12.26 12.52 -7.48
N VAL A 153 -11.54 12.03 -8.50
CA VAL A 153 -11.30 12.80 -9.74
C VAL A 153 -11.96 12.10 -10.92
N ASP A 154 -12.97 12.74 -11.53
CA ASP A 154 -13.55 12.27 -12.80
C ASP A 154 -12.63 12.66 -13.97
N GLY A 155 -12.33 11.71 -14.83
CA GLY A 155 -11.46 11.92 -15.98
C GLY A 155 -12.22 12.36 -17.22
N ASP A 156 -11.53 13.00 -18.15
CA ASP A 156 -12.06 13.34 -19.49
C ASP A 156 -12.29 12.12 -20.40
N LYS A 157 -11.96 10.91 -19.93
CA LYS A 157 -11.96 9.61 -20.63
C LYS A 157 -10.97 9.52 -21.79
N LYS A 158 -10.29 10.61 -22.16
CA LYS A 158 -9.24 10.71 -23.18
C LYS A 158 -7.86 10.51 -22.55
N THR A 159 -7.54 11.30 -21.54
CA THR A 159 -6.31 11.24 -20.76
C THR A 159 -6.40 10.10 -19.74
N PHE A 160 -7.42 10.10 -18.89
CA PHE A 160 -7.70 9.01 -17.93
C PHE A 160 -9.19 8.84 -17.73
N ASN A 161 -9.62 7.72 -17.15
CA ASN A 161 -11.03 7.46 -16.90
C ASN A 161 -11.52 8.02 -15.57
N TRP A 162 -10.73 7.83 -14.51
CA TRP A 162 -10.96 8.41 -13.18
C TRP A 162 -9.71 8.23 -12.31
N GLY A 163 -9.69 8.87 -11.16
CA GLY A 163 -8.57 8.83 -10.24
C GLY A 163 -8.98 9.23 -8.82
N ILE A 164 -7.97 9.36 -7.96
CA ILE A 164 -8.10 9.97 -6.65
C ILE A 164 -6.91 10.90 -6.39
N ASP A 165 -7.18 12.01 -5.72
CA ASP A 165 -6.16 12.84 -5.11
C ASP A 165 -6.10 12.54 -3.62
N VAL A 166 -4.93 12.14 -3.12
CA VAL A 166 -4.74 11.77 -1.71
C VAL A 166 -3.99 12.89 -1.00
N HIS A 167 -4.71 13.63 -0.15
CA HIS A 167 -4.18 14.77 0.61
C HIS A 167 -3.64 14.36 1.98
N GLN A 168 -4.11 13.24 2.53
CA GLN A 168 -3.55 12.61 3.72
C GLN A 168 -3.53 11.10 3.54
N CYS A 169 -2.43 10.45 3.96
CA CYS A 169 -2.27 9.00 3.90
C CYS A 169 -1.87 8.48 5.29
N ALA A 170 -2.66 7.54 5.83
CA ALA A 170 -2.43 7.00 7.16
C ALA A 170 -1.06 6.29 7.28
N ILE A 171 -0.66 5.56 6.23
CA ILE A 171 0.64 4.87 6.17
C ILE A 171 1.78 5.90 6.18
N HIS A 172 1.71 6.90 5.31
CA HIS A 172 2.76 7.93 5.22
C HIS A 172 2.91 8.69 6.54
N LYS A 173 1.80 9.12 7.14
CA LYS A 173 1.81 9.84 8.42
C LYS A 173 2.42 8.98 9.54
N PHE A 174 1.98 7.72 9.65
CA PHE A 174 2.52 6.79 10.63
C PHE A 174 4.02 6.56 10.44
N TYR A 175 4.49 6.44 9.20
CA TYR A 175 5.90 6.25 8.87
C TYR A 175 6.75 7.48 9.23
N LEU A 176 6.26 8.69 8.97
CA LEU A 176 6.95 9.93 9.37
C LEU A 176 7.17 9.99 10.88
N GLU A 177 6.17 9.58 11.66
CA GLU A 177 6.20 9.62 13.13
C GLU A 177 7.03 8.48 13.75
N ASN A 178 7.24 7.37 13.02
CA ASN A 178 7.81 6.13 13.56
C ASN A 178 9.06 5.65 12.81
N GLY A 179 9.82 6.56 12.21
CA GLY A 179 11.14 6.28 11.62
C GLY A 179 11.13 5.62 10.23
N GLY A 180 9.97 5.57 9.56
CA GLY A 180 9.79 4.98 8.23
C GLY A 180 9.88 5.97 7.06
N LYS A 181 10.29 7.23 7.29
CA LYS A 181 10.30 8.28 6.24
C LYS A 181 11.02 7.84 4.96
N GLU A 182 12.21 7.26 5.07
CA GLU A 182 13.01 6.84 3.91
C GLU A 182 12.40 5.65 3.17
N LEU A 183 11.63 4.79 3.86
CA LEU A 183 10.95 3.66 3.25
C LEU A 183 9.67 4.08 2.52
N ALA A 184 9.03 5.18 2.94
CA ALA A 184 7.69 5.56 2.48
C ALA A 184 7.54 5.66 0.95
N PRO A 185 8.47 6.27 0.19
CA PRO A 185 8.37 6.31 -1.28
C PRO A 185 8.32 4.91 -1.91
N TYR A 186 9.08 3.95 -1.35
CA TYR A 186 9.09 2.58 -1.85
C TYR A 186 7.80 1.82 -1.55
N ILE A 187 7.13 2.11 -0.43
CA ILE A 187 5.82 1.52 -0.11
C ILE A 187 4.76 1.95 -1.12
N CYS A 188 4.83 3.19 -1.63
CA CYS A 188 3.91 3.69 -2.65
C CYS A 188 3.98 2.90 -3.96
N LEU A 189 5.10 2.21 -4.25
CA LEU A 189 5.28 1.41 -5.46
C LEU A 189 4.39 0.15 -5.49
N GLN A 190 3.83 -0.27 -4.34
CA GLN A 190 2.92 -1.42 -4.28
C GLN A 190 1.67 -1.24 -5.15
N ASP A 191 1.27 0.01 -5.41
CA ASP A 191 0.12 0.32 -6.27
C ASP A 191 0.40 -0.08 -7.73
N PHE A 192 1.65 0.08 -8.20
CA PHE A 192 2.06 -0.44 -9.51
C PHE A 192 1.99 -1.98 -9.54
N ALA A 193 2.48 -2.65 -8.50
CA ALA A 193 2.39 -4.11 -8.38
C ALA A 193 0.92 -4.61 -8.42
N MET A 194 -0.02 -3.84 -7.86
CA MET A 194 -1.45 -4.14 -7.88
C MET A 194 -2.06 -4.12 -9.29
N TYR A 195 -1.68 -3.13 -10.11
CA TYR A 195 -2.32 -2.91 -11.41
C TYR A 195 -1.56 -3.55 -12.59
N GLN A 196 -0.24 -3.76 -12.49
CA GLN A 196 0.59 -4.30 -13.58
C GLN A 196 0.18 -5.70 -14.07
N GLU A 197 -0.41 -6.53 -13.19
CA GLU A 197 -0.84 -7.89 -13.51
C GLU A 197 -2.00 -7.93 -14.53
N ASN A 198 -2.73 -6.81 -14.67
CA ASN A 198 -3.83 -6.69 -15.60
C ASN A 198 -3.51 -5.68 -16.70
N LYS A 199 -3.07 -6.19 -17.87
CA LYS A 199 -2.71 -5.42 -19.08
C LYS A 199 -3.82 -4.53 -19.67
N LYS A 200 -5.01 -4.48 -19.05
CA LYS A 200 -6.14 -3.63 -19.44
C LYS A 200 -6.38 -2.48 -18.45
N ILE A 201 -5.54 -2.34 -17.43
CA ILE A 201 -5.60 -1.26 -16.44
C ILE A 201 -4.26 -0.53 -16.48
N GLY A 202 -4.32 0.74 -16.87
CA GLY A 202 -3.22 1.69 -16.82
C GLY A 202 -3.32 2.46 -15.52
N PHE A 203 -2.24 2.51 -14.78
CA PHE A 203 -2.08 3.25 -13.55
C PHE A 203 -0.82 4.10 -13.64
N TRP A 204 -0.91 5.34 -13.21
CA TRP A 204 0.23 6.23 -13.04
C TRP A 204 -0.09 7.31 -12.01
N ARG A 205 0.98 7.98 -11.60
CA ARG A 205 1.04 9.18 -10.75
C ARG A 205 2.27 9.97 -11.18
N THR A 206 2.25 11.26 -10.93
CA THR A 206 3.38 12.18 -11.18
C THR A 206 3.96 12.70 -9.86
N LYS A 207 3.21 12.61 -8.76
CA LYS A 207 3.66 13.03 -7.44
C LYS A 207 3.03 12.19 -6.34
N THR A 208 3.72 12.11 -5.21
CA THR A 208 3.21 11.46 -3.99
C THR A 208 3.57 12.29 -2.77
N LEU A 209 2.77 12.19 -1.71
CA LEU A 209 3.08 12.76 -0.40
C LEU A 209 4.44 12.27 0.11
N ALA A 210 4.77 10.99 -0.10
CA ALA A 210 6.04 10.41 0.32
C ALA A 210 7.23 10.94 -0.48
N GLY A 211 7.03 11.27 -1.76
CA GLY A 211 8.00 11.95 -2.62
C GLY A 211 8.08 13.47 -2.42
N GLY A 212 7.41 14.03 -1.40
CA GLY A 212 7.43 15.46 -1.09
C GLY A 212 6.42 16.31 -1.87
N GLY A 213 5.49 15.69 -2.59
CA GLY A 213 4.35 16.38 -3.21
C GLY A 213 3.33 16.88 -2.19
N ASP A 214 2.49 17.82 -2.62
CA ASP A 214 1.35 18.35 -1.87
C ASP A 214 0.17 17.35 -1.75
N PHE A 215 0.08 16.40 -2.69
CA PHE A 215 -0.83 15.26 -2.67
C PHE A 215 -0.31 14.13 -3.56
N CYS A 216 -0.93 12.95 -3.50
CA CYS A 216 -0.71 11.89 -4.49
C CYS A 216 -1.78 11.94 -5.59
N ASP A 217 -1.39 11.94 -6.86
CA ASP A 217 -2.30 12.11 -8.01
C ASP A 217 -2.60 10.79 -8.75
N PHE A 218 -3.29 9.85 -8.10
CA PHE A 218 -3.58 8.53 -8.69
C PHE A 218 -4.50 8.65 -9.89
N ARG A 219 -4.09 8.11 -11.05
CA ARG A 219 -4.91 8.08 -12.27
C ARG A 219 -5.05 6.67 -12.81
N LEU A 220 -6.27 6.33 -13.25
CA LEU A 220 -6.59 5.04 -13.86
C LEU A 220 -7.16 5.21 -15.27
N LYS A 221 -6.63 4.40 -16.19
CA LYS A 221 -7.05 4.33 -17.59
C LYS A 221 -7.37 2.91 -18.02
N LYS A 222 -8.46 2.77 -18.75
CA LYS A 222 -8.88 1.49 -19.32
C LYS A 222 -8.17 1.23 -20.63
N GLY A 223 -7.67 0.02 -20.79
CA GLY A 223 -7.11 -0.49 -22.06
C GLY A 223 -5.63 -0.20 -22.25
N GLU A 224 -4.99 0.46 -21.30
CA GLU A 224 -3.54 0.67 -21.27
C GLU A 224 -2.93 -0.23 -20.19
N PRO A 225 -1.66 -0.66 -20.32
CA PRO A 225 -0.97 -1.41 -19.28
C PRO A 225 -0.34 -0.46 -18.26
N THR A 226 -0.33 -0.88 -16.99
CA THR A 226 0.48 -0.23 -15.95
C THR A 226 1.95 -0.63 -16.15
N PRO A 227 2.92 0.31 -16.11
CA PRO A 227 4.34 -0.01 -16.15
C PRO A 227 4.76 -0.79 -14.88
N LYS A 228 5.93 -1.43 -14.92
CA LYS A 228 6.50 -2.00 -13.69
C LYS A 228 6.87 -0.87 -12.73
N GLY A 229 6.60 -1.07 -11.45
CA GLY A 229 6.97 -0.14 -10.39
C GLY A 229 8.44 -0.24 -9.94
N TRP A 230 9.17 -1.26 -10.39
CA TRP A 230 10.58 -1.45 -10.06
C TRP A 230 11.41 -1.78 -11.32
N PRO A 231 12.61 -1.18 -11.49
CA PRO A 231 13.24 -0.16 -10.63
C PRO A 231 12.51 1.19 -10.72
N PRO A 232 12.34 1.90 -9.59
CA PRO A 232 11.43 3.05 -9.51
C PRO A 232 11.94 4.29 -10.25
N GLU A 233 13.24 4.39 -10.52
CA GLU A 233 13.87 5.52 -11.22
C GLU A 233 13.35 5.70 -12.66
N THR A 234 12.55 4.76 -13.15
CA THR A 234 11.87 4.83 -14.46
C THR A 234 10.48 5.47 -14.41
N LEU A 235 9.95 5.70 -13.20
CA LEU A 235 8.61 6.26 -12.98
C LEU A 235 8.66 7.78 -12.89
N GLU A 236 7.64 8.43 -13.43
CA GLU A 236 7.50 9.89 -13.38
C GLU A 236 7.36 10.42 -11.93
N GLU A 237 6.74 9.66 -11.04
CA GLU A 237 6.61 10.02 -9.62
C GLU A 237 7.92 9.94 -8.83
N TRP A 238 8.97 9.35 -9.40
CA TRP A 238 10.19 9.08 -8.66
C TRP A 238 11.10 10.29 -8.67
N ILE A 239 11.14 10.96 -7.52
CA ILE A 239 12.10 12.02 -7.24
C ILE A 239 13.15 11.41 -6.31
N GLU A 240 14.40 11.38 -6.74
CA GLU A 240 15.51 11.03 -5.83
C GLU A 240 15.47 11.99 -4.65
N SER A 241 15.27 11.44 -3.46
CA SER A 241 15.43 12.17 -2.21
C SER A 241 16.89 12.63 -2.11
N THR A 242 17.13 13.91 -2.43
CA THR A 242 18.38 14.62 -2.16
C THR A 242 18.67 14.73 -0.68
#